data_AF-A0A1N7GDW7-F1
#
_entry.id   AF-A0A1N7GDW7-F1
#
_cell.length_a   1.000
_cell.length_b   1.000
_cell.length_c   1.000
_cell.angle_alpha   90.00
_cell.angle_beta   90.00
_cell.angle_gamma   90.00
#
_symmetry.space_group_name_H-M   'P 1'
#
loop_
_entity.id
_entity.type
_entity.pdbx_description
1 polymer ?
#
loop_
_entity_poly.entity_id
_entity_poly.type
_entity_poly.pdbx_seq_one_letter_code
_entity_poly.pdbx_strand_id
1 'polypeptide(L)'
;MPNDRKNWNQRLPEFLIEAETLLAKSEECLTHLQLINDDRDAIDCMLSTLLKLANKADALALEAISEFSLHIHGLLSNAQSHVELHEQALGALKDCFTLMAWQLELVDHTTGQLSLDSSEQTSLIEAFAFQVGQSPGQTLPASRPLGLVPYSQKQA
;
A
#
# COMPACT_ATOMS: atom_id res chain seq x y z
N MET A 1 -13.84 9.59 -0.70
CA MET A 1 -15.26 9.82 -0.37
C MET A 1 -15.38 9.81 1.15
N PRO A 2 -16.38 10.44 1.80
CA PRO A 2 -16.54 10.32 3.24
C PRO A 2 -16.75 8.85 3.58
N ASN A 3 -16.01 8.33 4.55
CA ASN A 3 -16.07 6.94 4.98
C ASN A 3 -17.50 6.60 5.46
N ASP A 4 -18.28 5.91 4.63
CA ASP A 4 -19.62 5.45 5.01
C ASP A 4 -19.48 4.25 5.96
N ARG A 5 -19.32 4.55 7.25
CA ARG A 5 -19.38 3.55 8.34
C ARG A 5 -20.74 2.83 8.43
N LYS A 6 -21.73 3.29 7.65
CA LYS A 6 -23.02 2.60 7.50
C LYS A 6 -22.78 1.27 6.78
N ASN A 7 -23.22 0.17 7.41
CA ASN A 7 -23.08 -1.21 6.93
C ASN A 7 -21.64 -1.76 6.95
N TRP A 8 -20.73 -1.17 7.73
CA TRP A 8 -19.34 -1.64 7.81
C TRP A 8 -19.27 -3.14 8.22
N ASN A 9 -20.07 -3.57 9.21
CA ASN A 9 -20.22 -4.97 9.63
C ASN A 9 -20.59 -5.94 8.50
N GLN A 10 -21.35 -5.48 7.50
CA GLN A 10 -21.79 -6.31 6.37
C GLN A 10 -20.73 -6.36 5.27
N ARG A 11 -19.97 -5.27 5.10
CA ARG A 11 -18.94 -5.12 4.07
C ARG A 11 -17.59 -5.69 4.48
N LEU A 12 -17.29 -5.74 5.78
CA LEU A 12 -15.99 -6.19 6.28
C LEU A 12 -15.68 -7.65 5.89
N PRO A 13 -16.57 -8.64 6.05
CA PRO A 13 -16.24 -10.02 5.68
C PRO A 13 -15.94 -10.17 4.18
N GLU A 14 -16.71 -9.49 3.32
CA GLU A 14 -16.48 -9.47 1.88
C GLU A 14 -15.14 -8.79 1.54
N PHE A 15 -14.84 -7.69 2.21
CA PHE A 15 -13.55 -7.02 2.08
C PHE A 15 -12.38 -7.91 2.48
N LEU A 16 -12.45 -8.64 3.59
CA LEU A 16 -11.33 -9.47 4.05
C LEU A 16 -11.00 -10.57 3.03
N ILE A 17 -12.02 -11.23 2.47
CA ILE A 17 -11.85 -12.22 1.39
C ILE A 17 -11.18 -11.59 0.15
N GLU A 18 -11.65 -10.40 -0.23
CA GLU A 18 -11.09 -9.69 -1.38
C GLU A 18 -9.66 -9.21 -1.11
N ALA A 19 -9.37 -8.76 0.11
CA ALA A 19 -8.05 -8.31 0.54
C ALA A 19 -7.04 -9.46 0.55
N GLU A 20 -7.43 -10.63 1.08
CA GLU A 20 -6.64 -11.86 1.01
C GLU A 20 -6.36 -12.27 -0.45
N THR A 21 -7.35 -12.16 -1.33
CA THR A 21 -7.17 -12.44 -2.77
C THR A 21 -6.18 -11.46 -3.43
N LEU A 22 -6.27 -10.17 -3.10
CA LEU A 22 -5.35 -9.15 -3.60
C LEU A 22 -3.93 -9.33 -3.05
N LEU A 23 -3.80 -9.74 -1.79
CA LEU A 23 -2.51 -10.02 -1.16
C LEU A 23 -1.86 -11.25 -1.79
N ALA A 24 -2.60 -12.36 -1.92
CA ALA A 24 -2.11 -13.58 -2.57
C ALA A 24 -1.61 -13.29 -4.00
N LYS A 25 -2.34 -12.46 -4.76
CA LYS A 25 -1.89 -12.02 -6.09
C LYS A 25 -0.61 -11.18 -6.05
N SER A 26 -0.43 -10.36 -5.02
CA SER A 26 0.81 -9.58 -4.83
C SER A 26 1.99 -10.51 -4.50
N GLU A 27 1.77 -11.56 -3.71
CA GLU A 27 2.77 -12.59 -3.39
C GLU A 27 3.13 -13.46 -4.60
N GLU A 28 2.16 -13.78 -5.47
CA GLU A 28 2.42 -14.41 -6.77
C GLU A 28 3.32 -13.52 -7.62
N CYS A 29 2.96 -12.24 -7.80
CA CYS A 29 3.76 -11.28 -8.57
C CYS A 29 5.18 -11.08 -7.96
N LEU A 30 5.33 -11.19 -6.64
CA LEU A 30 6.64 -11.22 -5.98
C LEU A 30 7.45 -12.48 -6.31
N THR A 31 6.81 -13.64 -6.33
CA THR A 31 7.44 -14.92 -6.71
C THR A 31 7.95 -14.87 -8.16
N HIS A 32 7.19 -14.25 -9.06
CA HIS A 32 7.63 -13.99 -10.43
C HIS A 32 8.91 -13.14 -10.47
N LEU A 33 8.96 -12.04 -9.70
CA LEU A 33 10.14 -11.17 -9.64
C LEU A 33 11.38 -11.84 -9.05
N GLN A 34 11.21 -12.77 -8.12
CA GLN A 34 12.32 -13.56 -7.57
C GLN A 34 12.92 -14.53 -8.60
N LEU A 35 12.17 -14.89 -9.64
CA LEU A 35 12.64 -15.73 -10.74
C LEU A 35 13.13 -14.90 -11.93
N ILE A 36 12.54 -13.71 -12.14
CA ILE A 36 12.76 -12.83 -13.29
C ILE A 36 12.84 -11.38 -12.80
N ASN A 37 14.05 -10.89 -12.54
CA ASN A 37 14.31 -9.61 -11.84
C ASN A 37 13.80 -8.31 -12.55
N ASP A 38 13.35 -8.38 -13.81
CA ASP A 38 12.81 -7.23 -14.60
C ASP A 38 11.44 -7.58 -15.23
N ASP A 39 10.63 -8.39 -14.54
CA ASP A 39 9.25 -8.69 -14.95
C ASP A 39 8.34 -7.48 -14.70
N ARG A 40 8.26 -6.59 -15.70
CA ARG A 40 7.42 -5.38 -15.63
C ARG A 40 5.95 -5.68 -15.42
N ASP A 41 5.44 -6.78 -15.98
CA ASP A 41 4.04 -7.17 -15.82
C ASP A 41 3.76 -7.56 -14.36
N ALA A 42 4.73 -8.20 -13.69
CA ALA A 42 4.65 -8.49 -12.26
C ALA A 42 4.71 -7.22 -11.39
N ILE A 43 5.54 -6.24 -11.74
CA ILE A 43 5.58 -4.95 -11.03
C ILE A 43 4.25 -4.20 -11.19
N ASP A 44 3.74 -4.07 -12.42
CA ASP A 44 2.49 -3.37 -12.71
C ASP A 44 1.28 -4.08 -12.08
N CYS A 45 1.28 -5.42 -12.08
CA CYS A 45 0.35 -6.24 -11.32
C CYS A 45 0.32 -5.83 -9.85
N MET A 46 1.49 -5.79 -9.21
CA MET A 46 1.65 -5.55 -7.79
C MET A 46 1.27 -4.12 -7.39
N LEU A 47 1.64 -3.12 -8.21
CA LEU A 47 1.18 -1.74 -8.03
C LEU A 47 -0.35 -1.66 -8.11
N SER A 48 -0.96 -2.33 -9.08
CA SER A 48 -2.43 -2.36 -9.22
C SER A 48 -3.13 -3.01 -8.03
N THR A 49 -2.61 -4.13 -7.51
CA THR A 49 -3.20 -4.85 -6.37
C THR A 49 -3.06 -4.05 -5.08
N LEU A 50 -1.88 -3.50 -4.79
CA LEU A 50 -1.63 -2.63 -3.64
C LEU A 50 -2.55 -1.41 -3.63
N LEU A 51 -2.69 -0.73 -4.77
CA LEU A 51 -3.56 0.44 -4.87
C LEU A 51 -5.04 0.06 -4.67
N LYS A 52 -5.48 -1.09 -5.19
CA LYS A 52 -6.85 -1.59 -4.96
C LYS A 52 -7.09 -1.90 -3.49
N LEU A 53 -6.14 -2.58 -2.84
CA LEU A 53 -6.23 -2.91 -1.42
C LEU A 53 -6.30 -1.64 -0.58
N ALA A 54 -5.41 -0.68 -0.83
CA ALA A 54 -5.40 0.62 -0.15
C ALA A 54 -6.75 1.34 -0.23
N ASN A 55 -7.33 1.46 -1.43
CA ASN A 55 -8.60 2.13 -1.65
C ASN A 55 -9.78 1.41 -0.97
N LYS A 56 -9.75 0.08 -0.94
CA LYS A 56 -10.82 -0.72 -0.29
C LYS A 56 -10.73 -0.64 1.23
N ALA A 57 -9.52 -0.69 1.77
CA ALA A 57 -9.26 -0.49 3.19
C ALA A 57 -9.66 0.92 3.64
N ASP A 58 -9.31 1.94 2.84
CA ASP A 58 -9.72 3.34 3.09
C ASP A 58 -11.25 3.46 3.16
N ALA A 59 -11.98 2.84 2.22
CA ALA A 59 -13.45 2.87 2.17
C ALA A 59 -14.16 2.14 3.33
N LEU A 60 -13.41 1.50 4.22
CA LEU A 60 -13.86 0.88 5.46
C LEU A 60 -13.22 1.49 6.72
N ALA A 61 -12.47 2.59 6.57
CA ALA A 61 -11.71 3.23 7.64
C ALA A 61 -10.66 2.32 8.29
N LEU A 62 -10.11 1.36 7.53
CA LEU A 62 -8.99 0.51 7.96
C LEU A 62 -7.66 1.20 7.64
N GLU A 63 -7.42 2.32 8.33
CA GLU A 63 -6.31 3.25 8.07
C GLU A 63 -4.95 2.56 8.06
N ALA A 64 -4.67 1.72 9.07
CA ALA A 64 -3.41 0.99 9.18
C ALA A 64 -3.09 0.12 7.94
N ILE A 65 -4.09 -0.56 7.36
CA ILE A 65 -3.91 -1.39 6.15
C ILE A 65 -3.81 -0.51 4.91
N SER A 66 -4.61 0.55 4.86
CA SER A 66 -4.64 1.48 3.72
C SER A 66 -3.31 2.21 3.56
N GLU A 67 -2.83 2.84 4.63
CA GLU A 67 -1.59 3.60 4.64
C GLU A 67 -0.37 2.71 4.39
N PHE A 68 -0.33 1.52 5.00
CA PHE A 68 0.77 0.58 4.79
C PHE A 68 0.83 0.14 3.31
N SER A 69 -0.32 -0.16 2.70
CA SER A 69 -0.42 -0.50 1.28
C SER A 69 0.05 0.66 0.37
N LEU A 70 -0.31 1.91 0.71
CA LEU A 70 0.12 3.10 -0.05
C LEU A 70 1.61 3.39 0.08
N HIS A 71 2.20 3.18 1.27
CA HIS A 71 3.64 3.35 1.46
C HIS A 71 4.44 2.33 0.63
N ILE A 72 4.05 1.06 0.66
CA ILE A 72 4.68 0.02 -0.18
C ILE A 72 4.53 0.38 -1.66
N HIS A 73 3.32 0.76 -2.10
CA HIS A 73 3.07 1.19 -3.47
C HIS A 73 3.97 2.36 -3.88
N GLY A 74 4.09 3.38 -3.04
CA GLY A 74 4.92 4.56 -3.31
C GLY A 74 6.40 4.20 -3.47
N LEU A 75 6.92 3.38 -2.57
CA LEU A 75 8.31 2.89 -2.63
C LEU A 75 8.56 2.07 -3.90
N LEU A 76 7.66 1.13 -4.22
CA LEU A 76 7.76 0.28 -5.41
C LEU A 76 7.67 1.09 -6.71
N SER A 77 6.73 2.05 -6.77
CA SER A 77 6.55 2.92 -7.94
C SER A 77 7.79 3.77 -8.22
N ASN A 78 8.44 4.27 -7.17
CA ASN A 78 9.69 5.02 -7.32
C ASN A 78 10.86 4.11 -7.71
N ALA A 79 10.90 2.89 -7.17
CA ALA A 79 11.91 1.90 -7.48
C ALA A 79 11.87 1.44 -8.94
N GLN A 80 10.71 1.45 -9.61
CA GLN A 80 10.57 1.07 -11.03
C GLN A 80 11.46 1.90 -11.98
N SER A 81 11.88 3.10 -11.58
CA SER A 81 12.84 3.91 -12.33
C SER A 81 14.28 3.34 -12.31
N HIS A 82 14.57 2.48 -11.35
CA HIS A 82 15.83 1.76 -11.17
C HIS A 82 15.58 0.28 -11.53
N VAL A 83 16.09 -0.11 -12.70
CA VAL A 83 15.67 -1.29 -13.51
C VAL A 83 15.79 -2.67 -12.83
N GLU A 84 16.31 -2.82 -11.62
CA GLU A 84 16.42 -4.15 -10.97
C GLU A 84 16.12 -4.08 -9.47
N LEU A 85 14.98 -4.66 -9.06
CA LEU A 85 14.75 -4.99 -7.66
C LEU A 85 15.64 -6.17 -7.29
N HIS A 86 16.70 -5.93 -6.53
CA HIS A 86 17.61 -6.98 -6.09
C HIS A 86 17.00 -7.83 -4.96
N GLU A 87 17.62 -8.98 -4.69
CA GLU A 87 17.13 -10.01 -3.76
C GLU A 87 16.73 -9.45 -2.38
N GLN A 88 17.53 -8.53 -1.82
CA GLN A 88 17.24 -7.93 -0.52
C GLN A 88 16.02 -7.00 -0.56
N ALA A 89 15.77 -6.29 -1.66
CA ALA A 89 14.56 -5.50 -1.84
C ALA A 89 13.32 -6.39 -1.92
N LEU A 90 13.42 -7.50 -2.67
CA LEU A 90 12.34 -8.50 -2.74
C LEU A 90 12.11 -9.19 -1.39
N GLY A 91 13.16 -9.42 -0.60
CA GLY A 91 13.07 -9.93 0.77
C GLY A 91 12.32 -8.97 1.70
N ALA A 92 12.71 -7.69 1.71
CA ALA A 92 12.03 -6.68 2.52
C ALA A 92 10.55 -6.49 2.11
N LEU A 93 10.24 -6.61 0.81
CA LEU A 93 8.87 -6.57 0.32
C LEU A 93 8.05 -7.79 0.77
N LYS A 94 8.66 -8.97 0.82
CA LYS A 94 8.04 -10.18 1.38
C LYS A 94 7.68 -10.01 2.86
N ASP A 95 8.57 -9.41 3.64
CA ASP A 95 8.31 -9.15 5.05
C ASP A 95 7.13 -8.19 5.22
N CYS A 96 7.02 -7.17 4.35
CA CYS A 96 5.85 -6.29 4.30
C CYS A 96 4.55 -7.06 4.03
N PHE A 97 4.53 -7.96 3.05
CA PHE A 97 3.35 -8.78 2.76
C PHE A 97 3.01 -9.76 3.87
N THR A 98 4.02 -10.30 4.56
CA THR A 98 3.82 -11.16 5.73
C THR A 98 3.11 -10.39 6.85
N LEU A 99 3.56 -9.17 7.15
CA LEU A 99 2.86 -8.32 8.12
C LEU A 99 1.43 -8.01 7.65
N MET A 100 1.23 -7.70 6.37
CA MET A 100 -0.10 -7.41 5.82
C MET A 100 -1.06 -8.60 5.98
N ALA A 101 -0.58 -9.83 5.77
CA ALA A 101 -1.36 -11.05 6.02
C ALA A 101 -1.81 -11.13 7.48
N TRP A 102 -0.89 -10.90 8.44
CA TRP A 102 -1.23 -10.85 9.86
C TRP A 102 -2.21 -9.73 10.19
N GLN A 103 -2.07 -8.56 9.58
CA GLN A 103 -3.01 -7.47 9.80
C GLN A 103 -4.43 -7.83 9.36
N LEU A 104 -4.59 -8.49 8.21
CA LEU A 104 -5.89 -8.96 7.73
C LEU A 104 -6.50 -10.02 8.66
N GLU A 105 -5.69 -10.95 9.16
CA GLU A 105 -6.12 -11.98 10.10
C GLU A 105 -6.52 -11.41 11.48
N LEU A 106 -5.85 -10.35 11.92
CA LEU A 106 -6.03 -9.75 13.25
C LEU A 106 -7.07 -8.62 13.28
N VAL A 107 -7.70 -8.26 12.16
CA VAL A 107 -8.79 -7.27 12.18
C VAL A 107 -9.92 -7.82 13.03
N ASP A 108 -10.31 -7.08 14.07
CA ASP A 108 -11.46 -7.45 14.88
C ASP A 108 -12.73 -7.37 14.01
N HIS A 109 -13.39 -8.52 13.82
CA HIS A 109 -14.56 -8.62 12.93
C HIS A 109 -15.79 -7.86 13.44
N THR A 110 -15.79 -7.44 14.71
CA THR A 110 -16.93 -6.78 15.38
C THR A 110 -16.77 -5.27 15.50
N THR A 111 -15.54 -4.76 15.38
CA THR A 111 -15.19 -3.34 15.56
C THR A 111 -14.39 -2.76 14.41
N GLY A 112 -13.74 -3.62 13.62
CA GLY A 112 -12.89 -3.24 12.49
C GLY A 112 -11.55 -2.68 12.96
N GLN A 113 -11.27 -2.81 14.26
CA GLN A 113 -10.05 -2.29 14.84
C GLN A 113 -8.93 -3.31 14.67
N LEU A 114 -7.77 -2.79 14.31
CA LEU A 114 -6.52 -3.50 14.36
C LEU A 114 -5.75 -2.97 15.56
N SER A 115 -5.64 -3.78 16.62
CA SER A 115 -4.94 -3.40 17.85
C SER A 115 -3.44 -3.70 17.75
N LEU A 116 -2.78 -3.12 16.74
CA LEU A 116 -1.34 -3.20 16.54
C LEU A 116 -0.75 -1.81 16.64
N ASP A 117 0.40 -1.67 17.30
CA ASP A 117 1.17 -0.45 17.21
C ASP A 117 1.84 -0.35 15.83
N SER A 118 2.15 0.87 15.39
CA SER A 118 2.69 1.13 14.05
C SER A 118 4.21 0.94 13.95
N SER A 119 4.89 0.47 15.01
CA SER A 119 6.36 0.40 15.02
C SER A 119 6.90 -0.64 14.05
N GLU A 120 6.23 -1.78 13.92
CA GLU A 120 6.62 -2.84 12.99
C GLU A 120 6.41 -2.40 11.54
N GLN A 121 5.26 -1.80 11.23
CA GLN A 121 5.01 -1.21 9.90
C GLN A 121 6.10 -0.20 9.53
N THR A 122 6.41 0.73 10.44
CA THR A 122 7.43 1.75 10.23
C THR A 122 8.78 1.12 9.94
N SER A 123 9.18 0.13 10.74
CA SER A 123 10.46 -0.57 10.58
C SER A 123 10.57 -1.31 9.24
N LEU A 124 9.49 -1.95 8.79
CA LEU A 124 9.45 -2.64 7.51
C LEU A 124 9.47 -1.68 6.32
N ILE A 125 8.75 -0.55 6.40
CA ILE A 125 8.80 0.51 5.38
C ILE A 125 10.19 1.10 5.28
N GLU A 126 10.85 1.39 6.40
CA GLU A 126 12.24 1.90 6.42
C GLU A 126 13.22 0.89 5.85
N ALA A 127 13.07 -0.39 6.20
CA ALA A 127 13.89 -1.47 5.65
C ALA A 127 13.72 -1.58 4.13
N PHE A 128 12.49 -1.56 3.63
CA PHE A 128 12.23 -1.62 2.18
C PHE A 128 12.74 -0.37 1.46
N ALA A 129 12.48 0.82 2.00
CA ALA A 129 12.96 2.09 1.47
C ALA A 129 14.48 2.11 1.31
N PHE A 130 15.21 1.61 2.32
CA PHE A 130 16.66 1.49 2.28
C PHE A 130 17.12 0.61 1.11
N GLN A 131 16.48 -0.54 0.87
CA GLN A 131 16.85 -1.42 -0.23
C GLN A 131 16.58 -0.78 -1.60
N VAL A 132 15.48 -0.04 -1.76
CA VAL A 132 15.16 0.64 -3.03
C VAL A 132 15.88 1.99 -3.22
N GLY A 133 16.92 2.26 -2.42
CA GLY A 133 17.74 3.47 -2.54
C GLY A 133 17.06 4.76 -2.08
N GLN A 134 15.93 4.66 -1.37
CA GLN A 134 15.24 5.81 -0.78
C GLN A 134 15.73 6.00 0.66
N SER A 135 16.59 7.00 0.87
CA SER A 135 17.05 7.37 2.22
C SER A 135 15.92 8.03 3.03
N PRO A 136 15.87 7.80 4.36
CA PRO A 136 14.93 8.46 5.25
C PRO A 136 15.20 9.98 5.23
N GLY A 137 14.41 10.70 4.47
CA GLY A 137 14.64 12.12 4.16
C GLY A 137 13.95 12.57 2.87
N GLN A 138 13.66 11.65 1.95
CA GLN A 138 12.74 11.90 0.84
C GLN A 138 11.30 11.63 1.31
N THR A 139 10.78 12.55 2.11
CA THR A 139 9.35 12.58 2.43
C THR A 139 8.58 12.70 1.11
N LEU A 140 7.73 11.71 0.78
CA LEU A 140 6.68 11.93 -0.21
C LEU A 140 5.92 13.20 0.21
N PRO A 141 5.79 14.22 -0.66
CA PRO A 141 5.08 15.42 -0.27
C PRO A 141 3.63 15.01 -0.01
N ALA A 142 3.17 15.22 1.22
CA ALA A 142 1.76 15.15 1.56
C ALA A 142 0.99 15.91 0.49
N SER A 143 0.06 15.20 -0.19
CA SER A 143 -0.77 15.73 -1.26
C SER A 143 -1.33 17.09 -0.85
N ARG A 144 -0.76 18.18 -1.39
CA ARG A 144 -1.27 19.52 -1.14
C ARG A 144 -2.72 19.57 -1.61
N PRO A 145 -3.68 20.04 -0.79
CA PRO A 145 -5.00 20.34 -1.30
C PRO A 145 -4.84 21.37 -2.42
N LEU A 146 -5.37 21.05 -3.60
CA LEU A 146 -5.39 21.94 -4.75
C LEU A 146 -6.08 23.24 -4.34
N GLY A 147 -5.28 24.28 -4.09
CA GLY A 147 -5.79 25.63 -3.85
C GLY A 147 -6.48 26.13 -5.10
N LEU A 148 -7.78 26.40 -5.00
CA LEU A 148 -8.57 27.13 -5.99
C LEU A 148 -7.90 28.48 -6.28
N VAL A 149 -7.41 28.66 -7.51
CA VAL A 149 -6.91 29.96 -8.00
C VAL A 149 -8.12 30.83 -8.36
N PRO A 150 -8.27 32.05 -7.81
CA PRO A 150 -9.32 32.96 -8.24
C PRO A 150 -9.00 33.55 -9.61
N TYR A 151 -9.96 33.42 -10.53
CA TYR A 151 -9.90 33.94 -11.89
C TYR A 151 -9.88 35.48 -11.88
N SER A 152 -8.76 36.09 -12.27
CA SER A 152 -8.68 37.53 -12.51
C SER A 152 -9.14 37.83 -13.94
N GLN A 153 -10.37 38.33 -14.08
CA GLN A 153 -10.91 38.81 -15.34
C GLN A 153 -10.25 40.14 -15.70
N LYS A 154 -9.39 40.13 -16.74
CA LYS A 154 -8.83 41.34 -17.34
C LYS A 154 -9.92 42.06 -18.14
N GLN A 155 -10.13 43.33 -17.83
CA GLN A 155 -10.91 44.27 -18.64
C GLN A 155 -10.18 44.57 -19.96
N ALA A 156 -10.94 44.57 -21.05
CA ALA A 156 -10.63 45.26 -22.31
C ALA A 156 -11.95 45.85 -22.83
#